data_AF-A0A9D5Z924-F1
#
_entry.id   AF-A0A9D5Z924-F1
#
_cell.length_a   1.000
_cell.length_b   1.000
_cell.length_c   1.000
_cell.angle_alpha   90.00
_cell.angle_beta   90.00
_cell.angle_gamma   90.00
#
_symmetry.space_group_name_H-M   'P 1'
#
loop_
_entity.id
_entity.type
_entity.pdbx_description
1 polymer ?
#
loop_
_entity_poly.entity_id
_entity_poly.type
_entity_poly.pdbx_seq_one_letter_code
_entity_poly.pdbx_strand_id
1 'polypeptide(L)'
;MANAQIRIAFGNGQQQNDGSVQVEIDSRPDGLNQGVSSWVPGDTAYFLVYATPNARVLSVSSSFGEVTMVGPVEVQHEEELVFEHSDSAQLSHPCTAITQIAWSGEGLGNVAVAANGTGIKADRSGTVAVRVWYNAVPVVYRLETNAAECLAQSATAIVSVEWEAVSVDAVVSS
;
A
#
# COMPACT_ATOMS: atom_id res chain seq x y z
N MET A 1 2.71 6.77 -29.31
CA MET A 1 2.56 8.13 -28.77
C MET A 1 2.76 8.06 -27.26
N ALA A 2 3.52 8.96 -26.66
CA ALA A 2 3.73 8.99 -25.21
C ALA A 2 2.77 10.02 -24.58
N ASN A 3 2.08 9.64 -23.50
CA ASN A 3 1.15 10.50 -22.79
C ASN A 3 1.77 10.96 -21.46
N ALA A 4 1.50 12.19 -21.05
CA ALA A 4 1.81 12.68 -19.70
C ALA A 4 0.49 13.05 -19.02
N GLN A 5 0.30 12.63 -17.77
CA GLN A 5 -0.92 12.90 -17.00
C GLN A 5 -0.54 13.46 -15.62
N ILE A 6 -1.33 14.42 -15.14
CA ILE A 6 -1.27 14.91 -13.76
C ILE A 6 -2.67 14.71 -13.16
N ARG A 7 -2.76 13.97 -12.05
CA ARG A 7 -4.00 13.82 -11.27
C ARG A 7 -3.83 14.59 -9.95
N ILE A 8 -4.69 15.57 -9.71
CA ILE A 8 -4.73 16.34 -8.46
C ILE A 8 -6.04 16.02 -7.75
N ALA A 9 -5.98 15.46 -6.55
CA ALA A 9 -7.12 15.15 -5.71
C ALA A 9 -7.05 15.97 -4.41
N PHE A 10 -8.18 16.51 -3.97
CA PHE A 10 -8.30 17.28 -2.73
C PHE A 10 -9.14 16.49 -1.73
N GLY A 11 -8.70 16.45 -0.45
CA GLY A 11 -9.50 15.91 0.64
C GLY A 11 -10.68 16.82 1.02
N ASN A 12 -11.63 16.30 1.78
CA ASN A 12 -12.85 17.00 2.21
C ASN A 12 -12.65 17.97 3.39
N GLY A 13 -11.41 18.24 3.80
CA GLY A 13 -11.08 19.21 4.86
C GLY A 13 -11.39 18.77 6.28
N GLN A 14 -11.76 17.50 6.51
CA GLN A 14 -11.83 16.93 7.86
C GLN A 14 -10.44 16.40 8.23
N GLN A 15 -9.72 17.12 9.10
CA GLN A 15 -8.52 16.56 9.73
C GLN A 15 -8.91 15.45 10.70
N GLN A 16 -8.01 14.48 10.84
CA GLN A 16 -7.89 13.56 11.99
C GLN A 16 -8.46 12.15 11.84
N ASN A 17 -8.30 11.52 10.67
CA ASN A 17 -8.11 10.07 10.63
C ASN A 17 -6.88 9.81 9.74
N ASP A 18 -5.83 9.21 10.30
CA ASP A 18 -4.56 8.87 9.61
C ASP A 18 -4.72 7.70 8.60
N GLY A 19 -5.91 7.61 7.98
CA GLY A 19 -6.20 6.68 6.91
C GLY A 19 -5.37 7.00 5.68
N SER A 20 -4.77 5.99 5.06
CA SER A 20 -4.15 6.13 3.75
C SER A 20 -4.35 4.86 2.91
N VAL A 21 -4.33 5.07 1.60
CA VAL A 21 -4.36 3.99 0.61
C VAL A 21 -3.18 4.18 -0.34
N GLN A 22 -2.44 3.11 -0.55
CA GLN A 22 -1.35 3.03 -1.52
C GLN A 22 -1.71 2.01 -2.58
N VAL A 23 -1.37 2.34 -3.83
CA VAL A 23 -1.59 1.45 -4.98
C VAL A 23 -0.26 1.26 -5.68
N GLU A 24 0.07 0.02 -5.99
CA GLU A 24 1.27 -0.33 -6.74
C GLU A 24 1.02 -1.50 -7.69
N ILE A 25 1.86 -1.61 -8.72
CA ILE A 25 1.90 -2.80 -9.55
C ILE A 25 2.45 -3.97 -8.74
N ASP A 26 1.83 -5.15 -8.87
CA ASP A 26 2.38 -6.38 -8.29
C ASP A 26 3.65 -6.80 -9.04
N SER A 27 4.76 -6.14 -8.73
CA SER A 27 6.07 -6.32 -9.39
C SER A 27 6.93 -7.38 -8.71
N ARG A 28 6.37 -8.11 -7.75
CA ARG A 28 7.08 -9.19 -7.05
C ARG A 28 7.43 -10.32 -8.04
N PRO A 29 8.64 -10.90 -7.98
CA PRO A 29 9.03 -11.99 -8.86
C PRO A 29 8.12 -13.22 -8.77
N ASP A 30 7.59 -13.48 -7.58
CA ASP A 30 6.63 -14.54 -7.26
C ASP A 30 5.16 -14.05 -7.27
N GLY A 31 4.92 -12.79 -7.65
CA GLY A 31 3.60 -12.18 -7.77
C GLY A 31 2.87 -12.53 -9.06
N LEU A 32 1.65 -12.00 -9.24
CA LEU A 32 0.80 -12.36 -10.38
C LEU A 32 1.27 -11.78 -11.72
N ASN A 33 2.05 -10.69 -11.71
CA ASN A 33 2.72 -10.24 -12.94
C ASN A 33 4.10 -10.87 -13.16
N GLN A 34 4.61 -11.71 -12.24
CA GLN A 34 5.93 -12.36 -12.38
C GLN A 34 7.08 -11.36 -12.63
N GLY A 35 7.04 -10.20 -11.97
CA GLY A 35 8.02 -9.12 -12.16
C GLY A 35 7.82 -8.24 -13.40
N VAL A 36 6.79 -8.48 -14.22
CA VAL A 36 6.46 -7.63 -15.37
C VAL A 36 5.76 -6.34 -14.90
N SER A 37 6.22 -5.20 -15.44
CA SER A 37 5.69 -3.85 -15.13
C SER A 37 5.30 -3.05 -16.37
N SER A 38 5.25 -3.70 -17.53
CA SER A 38 4.82 -3.12 -18.79
C SER A 38 3.96 -4.12 -19.56
N TRP A 39 2.93 -3.63 -20.23
CA TRP A 39 1.91 -4.45 -20.87
C TRP A 39 1.64 -3.95 -22.29
N VAL A 40 1.28 -4.88 -23.18
CA VAL A 40 0.76 -4.56 -24.49
C VAL A 40 -0.78 -4.57 -24.48
N PRO A 41 -1.44 -3.91 -25.45
CA PRO A 41 -2.89 -3.96 -25.60
C PRO A 41 -3.47 -5.38 -25.54
N GLY A 42 -4.43 -5.62 -24.65
CA GLY A 42 -5.06 -6.94 -24.45
C GLY A 42 -4.45 -7.78 -23.34
N ASP A 43 -3.32 -7.37 -22.78
CA ASP A 43 -2.75 -8.03 -21.61
C ASP A 43 -3.60 -7.78 -20.36
N THR A 44 -3.41 -8.67 -19.40
CA THR A 44 -3.92 -8.54 -18.03
C THR A 44 -2.82 -8.00 -17.12
N ALA A 45 -3.14 -6.98 -16.34
CA ALA A 45 -2.26 -6.43 -15.32
C ALA A 45 -2.81 -6.69 -13.92
N TYR A 46 -1.94 -6.98 -12.96
CA TYR A 46 -2.29 -7.14 -11.55
C TYR A 46 -1.69 -6.01 -10.73
N PHE A 47 -2.43 -5.52 -9.75
CA PHE A 47 -1.98 -4.45 -8.86
C PHE A 47 -2.45 -4.70 -7.43
N LEU A 48 -1.71 -4.13 -6.49
CA LEU A 48 -1.91 -4.26 -5.05
C LEU A 48 -2.49 -2.95 -4.52
N VAL A 49 -3.52 -3.05 -3.69
CA VAL A 49 -4.10 -1.92 -2.97
C VAL A 49 -3.90 -2.17 -1.48
N TYR A 50 -3.01 -1.37 -0.88
CA TYR A 50 -2.75 -1.35 0.55
C TYR A 50 -3.62 -0.30 1.19
N ALA A 51 -4.26 -0.63 2.31
CA ALA A 51 -5.01 0.32 3.13
C ALA A 51 -4.51 0.24 4.56
N THR A 52 -4.37 1.38 5.22
CA THR A 52 -4.11 1.40 6.67
C THR A 52 -5.37 0.96 7.43
N PRO A 53 -5.24 0.56 8.72
CA PRO A 53 -6.40 0.18 9.54
C PRO A 53 -7.49 1.27 9.63
N ASN A 54 -7.10 2.54 9.41
CA ASN A 54 -7.99 3.69 9.46
C ASN A 54 -8.49 4.10 8.08
N ALA A 55 -8.37 3.24 7.06
CA ALA A 55 -8.87 3.49 5.71
C ALA A 55 -9.76 2.34 5.24
N ARG A 56 -10.88 2.70 4.61
CA ARG A 56 -11.80 1.76 3.98
C ARG A 56 -11.91 2.05 2.50
N VAL A 57 -11.54 1.07 1.67
CA VAL A 57 -11.73 1.14 0.21
C VAL A 57 -13.22 1.00 -0.10
N LEU A 58 -13.76 1.97 -0.83
CA LEU A 58 -15.17 2.04 -1.24
C LEU A 58 -15.36 1.44 -2.64
N SER A 59 -14.47 1.80 -3.57
CA SER A 59 -14.55 1.33 -4.94
C SER A 59 -13.16 1.34 -5.60
N VAL A 60 -12.97 0.45 -6.57
CA VAL A 60 -11.82 0.47 -7.48
C VAL A 60 -12.35 0.41 -8.90
N SER A 61 -11.95 1.36 -9.73
CA SER A 61 -12.41 1.48 -11.11
C SER A 61 -11.25 1.79 -12.06
N SER A 62 -11.47 1.61 -13.35
CA SER A 62 -10.53 2.00 -14.40
C SER A 62 -11.19 2.90 -15.44
N SER A 63 -10.39 3.71 -16.13
CA SER A 63 -10.87 4.53 -17.25
C SER A 63 -11.34 3.70 -18.45
N PHE A 64 -10.80 2.49 -18.60
CA PHE A 64 -11.24 1.45 -19.54
C PHE A 64 -10.74 0.08 -19.08
N GLY A 65 -11.24 -0.98 -19.71
CA GLY A 65 -11.07 -2.35 -19.22
C GLY A 65 -11.95 -2.63 -18.00
N GLU A 66 -11.81 -3.84 -17.45
CA GLU A 66 -12.57 -4.32 -16.31
C GLU A 66 -11.63 -4.57 -15.13
N VAL A 67 -11.95 -3.99 -13.97
CA VAL A 67 -11.24 -4.24 -12.71
C VAL A 67 -12.02 -5.26 -11.89
N THR A 68 -11.37 -6.36 -11.54
CA THR A 68 -11.92 -7.41 -10.70
C THR A 68 -11.05 -7.62 -9.46
N MET A 69 -11.68 -7.72 -8.28
CA MET A 69 -10.98 -8.09 -7.05
C MET A 69 -10.61 -9.58 -7.08
N VAL A 70 -9.34 -9.90 -6.85
CA VAL A 70 -8.85 -11.29 -6.76
C VAL A 70 -8.90 -11.77 -5.31
N GLY A 71 -8.45 -10.95 -4.36
CA GLY A 71 -8.46 -11.26 -2.93
C GLY A 71 -7.23 -10.73 -2.20
N PRO A 72 -7.18 -10.83 -0.86
CA PRO A 72 -6.03 -10.41 -0.08
C PRO A 72 -4.84 -11.35 -0.28
N VAL A 73 -3.63 -10.81 -0.16
CA VAL A 73 -2.37 -11.57 -0.15
C VAL A 73 -1.48 -11.04 0.95
N GLU A 74 -0.71 -11.92 1.60
CA GLU A 74 0.34 -11.48 2.53
C GLU A 74 1.61 -11.15 1.74
N VAL A 75 2.20 -9.99 2.02
CA VAL A 75 3.45 -9.52 1.43
C VAL A 75 4.43 -9.24 2.55
N GLN A 76 5.60 -9.88 2.50
CA GLN A 76 6.68 -9.61 3.43
C GLN A 76 7.53 -8.45 2.90
N HIS A 77 7.79 -7.46 3.75
CA HIS A 77 8.67 -6.34 3.49
C HIS A 77 9.89 -6.42 4.40
N GLU A 78 11.04 -5.96 3.89
CA GLU A 78 12.26 -5.71 4.64
C GLU A 78 12.61 -4.22 4.51
N GLU A 79 12.73 -3.52 5.63
CA GLU A 79 13.07 -2.10 5.65
C GLU A 79 14.15 -1.80 6.67
N GLU A 80 15.03 -0.86 6.32
CA GLU A 80 15.97 -0.25 7.25
C GLU A 80 15.45 1.14 7.63
N LEU A 81 15.21 1.33 8.92
CA LEU A 81 14.63 2.54 9.49
C LEU A 81 15.63 3.17 10.44
N VAL A 82 15.59 4.50 10.55
CA VAL A 82 16.41 5.25 11.50
C VAL A 82 15.50 5.93 12.51
N PHE A 83 15.75 5.67 13.79
CA PHE A 83 15.22 6.51 14.87
C PHE A 83 16.13 7.73 14.96
N GLU A 84 15.58 8.93 14.79
CA GLU A 84 16.34 10.19 14.83
C GLU A 84 15.97 10.99 16.08
N HIS A 85 16.59 10.66 17.21
CA HIS A 85 16.23 11.24 18.51
C HIS A 85 14.74 11.04 18.87
N SER A 86 14.21 9.88 18.51
CA SER A 86 12.78 9.55 18.65
C SER A 86 12.61 8.11 19.14
N ASP A 87 11.44 7.79 19.69
CA ASP A 87 10.98 6.43 19.97
C ASP A 87 10.10 5.87 18.83
N SER A 88 9.94 6.58 17.72
CA SER A 88 9.11 6.18 16.59
C SER A 88 9.82 6.27 15.25
N ALA A 89 9.48 5.37 14.33
CA ALA A 89 9.87 5.42 12.92
C ALA A 89 8.67 5.09 12.02
N GLN A 90 8.72 5.48 10.75
CA GLN A 90 7.66 5.22 9.76
C GLN A 90 8.08 4.14 8.78
N LEU A 91 7.16 3.21 8.52
CA LEU A 91 7.26 2.18 7.51
C LEU A 91 6.74 2.71 6.18
N SER A 92 7.22 2.13 5.07
CA SER A 92 6.73 2.51 3.75
C SER A 92 5.37 1.90 3.40
N HIS A 93 4.99 0.78 4.02
CA HIS A 93 3.69 0.10 3.81
C HIS A 93 2.95 -0.13 5.13
N PRO A 94 1.62 -0.31 5.09
CA PRO A 94 0.85 -0.75 6.26
C PRO A 94 1.35 -2.10 6.77
N CYS A 95 1.59 -2.17 8.07
CA CYS A 95 2.08 -3.33 8.79
C CYS A 95 0.96 -3.94 9.64
N THR A 96 0.77 -5.23 9.44
CA THR A 96 -0.14 -6.06 10.24
C THR A 96 0.59 -6.78 11.37
N ALA A 97 1.83 -7.19 11.12
CA ALA A 97 2.68 -7.87 12.09
C ALA A 97 4.16 -7.66 11.78
N ILE A 98 4.95 -7.36 12.81
CA ILE A 98 6.41 -7.42 12.74
C ILE A 98 6.83 -8.88 12.92
N THR A 99 7.63 -9.39 12.00
CA THR A 99 8.11 -10.79 12.00
C THR A 99 9.53 -10.90 12.52
N GLN A 100 10.38 -9.90 12.28
CA GLN A 100 11.77 -9.89 12.76
C GLN A 100 12.30 -8.47 12.94
N ILE A 101 13.23 -8.30 13.88
CA ILE A 101 13.95 -7.04 14.13
C ILE A 101 15.43 -7.33 14.33
N ALA A 102 16.28 -6.49 13.75
CA ALA A 102 17.72 -6.45 14.00
C ALA A 102 18.20 -5.01 14.20
N TRP A 103 18.74 -4.71 15.38
CA TRP A 103 19.28 -3.38 15.69
C TRP A 103 20.74 -3.23 15.25
N SER A 104 21.08 -2.05 14.73
CA SER A 104 22.46 -1.65 14.46
C SER A 104 23.06 -0.93 15.68
N GLY A 105 23.32 -1.68 16.76
CA GLY A 105 23.87 -1.15 18.02
C GLY A 105 23.05 -1.54 19.25
N GLU A 106 23.05 -0.68 20.27
CA GLU A 106 22.16 -0.88 21.42
C GLU A 106 20.71 -0.59 21.01
N GLY A 107 19.86 -1.62 21.08
CA GLY A 107 18.45 -1.49 20.72
C GLY A 107 17.65 -0.62 21.69
N LEU A 108 16.58 0.00 21.19
CA LEU A 108 15.73 0.89 22.00
C LEU A 108 14.67 0.14 22.83
N GLY A 109 14.72 -1.18 22.88
CA GLY A 109 13.79 -2.05 23.62
C GLY A 109 12.91 -2.86 22.70
N ASN A 110 11.73 -3.26 23.20
CA ASN A 110 10.70 -3.88 22.38
C ASN A 110 10.17 -2.86 21.37
N VAL A 111 9.63 -3.36 20.27
CA VAL A 111 9.04 -2.55 19.21
C VAL A 111 7.64 -3.07 18.92
N ALA A 112 6.68 -2.16 18.88
CA ALA A 112 5.30 -2.43 18.53
C ALA A 112 4.88 -1.64 17.29
N VAL A 113 3.89 -2.16 16.56
CA VAL A 113 3.24 -1.41 15.47
C VAL A 113 2.38 -0.31 16.09
N ALA A 114 2.47 0.91 15.55
CA ALA A 114 1.64 2.03 15.97
C ALA A 114 0.19 1.82 15.50
N ALA A 115 -0.77 2.46 16.19
CA ALA A 115 -2.20 2.29 15.90
C ALA A 115 -2.61 2.68 14.46
N ASN A 116 -1.84 3.57 13.81
CA ASN A 116 -2.05 3.95 12.41
C ASN A 116 -1.64 2.86 11.41
N GLY A 117 -0.99 1.78 11.86
CA GLY A 117 -0.52 0.68 11.01
C GLY A 117 0.70 1.01 10.14
N THR A 118 1.19 2.25 10.08
CA THR A 118 2.39 2.62 9.28
C THR A 118 3.56 3.08 10.13
N GLY A 119 3.37 3.26 11.43
CA GLY A 119 4.46 3.55 12.36
C GLY A 119 4.91 2.31 13.11
N ILE A 120 6.15 2.34 13.59
CA ILE A 120 6.61 1.50 14.69
C ILE A 120 7.01 2.37 15.87
N LYS A 121 6.88 1.84 17.08
CA LYS A 121 7.24 2.50 18.32
C LYS A 121 8.11 1.59 19.19
N ALA A 122 9.25 2.09 19.64
CA ALA A 122 10.13 1.43 20.58
C ALA A 122 9.84 1.84 22.03
N ASP A 123 10.35 1.09 23.02
CA ASP A 123 10.19 1.40 24.44
C ASP A 123 10.92 2.70 24.87
N ARG A 124 12.02 3.05 24.19
CA ARG A 124 12.87 4.20 24.51
C ARG A 124 13.11 5.07 23.28
N SER A 125 13.37 6.36 23.49
CA SER A 125 13.85 7.25 22.43
C SER A 125 15.37 7.17 22.27
N GLY A 126 15.87 7.38 21.05
CA GLY A 126 17.30 7.44 20.79
C GLY A 126 17.64 7.68 19.32
N THR A 127 18.92 7.52 18.99
CA THR A 127 19.40 7.56 17.61
C THR A 127 20.07 6.25 17.23
N VAL A 128 19.39 5.43 16.44
CA VAL A 128 19.90 4.11 16.01
C VAL A 128 19.16 3.65 14.75
N ALA A 129 19.84 2.87 13.91
CA ALA A 129 19.20 2.19 12.79
C ALA A 129 18.67 0.81 13.21
N VAL A 130 17.55 0.41 12.62
CA VAL A 130 16.94 -0.90 12.79
C VAL A 130 16.58 -1.47 11.44
N ARG A 131 16.77 -2.78 11.27
CA ARG A 131 16.19 -3.52 10.16
C ARG A 131 14.96 -4.27 10.65
N VAL A 132 13.86 -4.13 9.94
CA VAL A 132 12.55 -4.68 10.32
C VAL A 132 12.04 -5.51 9.15
N TRP A 133 11.60 -6.73 9.47
CA TRP A 133 10.80 -7.54 8.57
C TRP A 133 9.38 -7.55 9.07
N TYR A 134 8.42 -7.32 8.18
CA TYR A 134 7.02 -7.20 8.56
C TYR A 134 6.09 -7.61 7.42
N ASN A 135 4.86 -7.95 7.78
CA ASN A 135 3.83 -8.37 6.84
C ASN A 135 2.85 -7.24 6.59
N ALA A 136 2.56 -7.00 5.32
CA ALA A 136 1.46 -6.19 4.84
C ALA A 136 0.42 -7.08 4.17
N VAL A 137 -0.86 -6.68 4.21
CA VAL A 137 -1.96 -7.45 3.60
C VAL A 137 -2.72 -6.56 2.61
N PRO A 138 -2.17 -6.32 1.40
CA PRO A 138 -2.92 -5.67 0.33
C PRO A 138 -4.03 -6.57 -0.22
N VAL A 139 -5.00 -5.94 -0.87
CA VAL A 139 -5.96 -6.64 -1.75
C VAL A 139 -5.43 -6.58 -3.18
N VAL A 140 -5.40 -7.74 -3.83
CA VAL A 140 -5.00 -7.87 -5.23
C VAL A 140 -6.19 -7.61 -6.14
N TYR A 141 -5.96 -6.79 -7.16
CA TYR A 141 -6.91 -6.51 -8.22
C TYR A 141 -6.31 -6.89 -9.56
N ARG A 142 -7.19 -7.34 -10.46
CA ARG A 142 -6.90 -7.67 -11.85
C ARG A 142 -7.52 -6.61 -12.73
N LEU A 143 -6.75 -6.06 -13.67
CA LEU A 143 -7.22 -5.22 -14.76
C LEU A 143 -7.13 -6.01 -16.06
N GLU A 144 -8.28 -6.31 -16.65
CA GLU A 144 -8.40 -6.92 -17.97
C GLU A 144 -8.72 -5.83 -18.99
N THR A 145 -7.91 -5.73 -20.03
CA THR A 145 -8.17 -4.82 -21.16
C THR A 145 -8.42 -5.64 -22.40
N ASN A 146 -9.25 -5.14 -23.33
CA ASN A 146 -9.32 -5.74 -24.67
C ASN A 146 -8.50 -4.90 -25.66
N ALA A 147 -7.88 -5.57 -26.62
CA ALA A 147 -6.97 -4.92 -27.57
C ALA A 147 -7.68 -3.82 -28.40
N ALA A 148 -8.97 -3.98 -28.69
CA ALA A 148 -9.75 -3.01 -29.45
C ALA A 148 -9.95 -1.69 -28.66
N GLU A 149 -10.25 -1.76 -27.37
CA GLU A 149 -10.35 -0.62 -26.46
C GLU A 149 -9.00 0.07 -26.28
N CYS A 150 -7.93 -0.69 -26.08
CA CYS A 150 -6.58 -0.15 -25.95
C CYS A 150 -6.08 0.58 -27.20
N LEU A 151 -6.52 0.18 -28.39
CA LEU A 151 -6.17 0.82 -29.66
C LEU A 151 -7.07 2.04 -29.95
N ALA A 152 -8.33 2.03 -29.48
CA ALA A 152 -9.28 3.12 -29.63
C ALA A 152 -9.07 4.23 -28.59
N GLN A 153 -8.62 3.86 -27.39
CA GLN A 153 -8.28 4.77 -26.30
C GLN A 153 -6.74 4.94 -26.23
N SER A 154 -6.24 5.89 -25.45
CA SER A 154 -4.83 6.33 -25.49
C SER A 154 -3.78 5.31 -25.00
N ALA A 155 -4.03 4.00 -25.07
CA ALA A 155 -3.18 2.89 -24.64
C ALA A 155 -2.72 2.96 -23.17
N THR A 156 -3.38 3.76 -22.32
CA THR A 156 -3.04 3.93 -20.90
C THR A 156 -4.31 3.92 -20.05
N ALA A 157 -4.53 2.84 -19.32
CA ALA A 157 -5.63 2.74 -18.37
C ALA A 157 -5.26 3.49 -17.08
N ILE A 158 -6.18 4.30 -16.55
CA ILE A 158 -6.03 4.96 -15.26
C ILE A 158 -6.87 4.18 -14.25
N VAL A 159 -6.24 3.67 -13.20
CA VAL A 159 -6.94 3.06 -12.06
C VAL A 159 -7.26 4.15 -11.03
N SER A 160 -8.51 4.17 -10.58
CA SER A 160 -8.99 5.06 -9.51
C SER A 160 -9.45 4.23 -8.33
N VAL A 161 -8.90 4.51 -7.14
CA VAL A 161 -9.33 3.92 -5.87
C VAL A 161 -10.03 5.00 -5.06
N GLU A 162 -11.30 4.77 -4.74
CA GLU A 162 -12.06 5.60 -3.82
C GLU A 162 -12.02 4.98 -2.44
N TRP A 163 -11.76 5.79 -1.42
CA TRP A 163 -11.67 5.34 -0.04
C TRP A 163 -12.11 6.44 0.90
N GLU A 164 -12.46 6.04 2.12
CA GLU A 164 -12.78 6.94 3.23
C GLU A 164 -11.93 6.60 4.45
N ALA A 165 -11.66 7.62 5.26
CA ALA A 165 -10.97 7.41 6.52
C ALA A 165 -11.98 6.97 7.60
N VAL A 166 -11.66 5.92 8.35
CA VAL A 166 -12.52 5.34 9.39
C VAL A 166 -11.85 5.45 10.76
N SER A 167 -12.63 5.68 11.80
CA SER A 167 -12.17 5.63 13.19
C SER A 167 -12.02 4.18 13.65
N VAL A 168 -10.93 3.85 14.34
CA VAL A 168 -10.66 2.48 14.85
C VAL A 168 -11.74 2.00 15.84
N ASP A 169 -12.48 2.93 16.47
CA ASP A 169 -13.56 2.62 17.42
C ASP A 169 -14.84 2.04 16.77
N ALA A 170 -14.94 1.99 15.44
CA ALA A 170 -16.14 1.50 14.75
C ALA A 170 -16.18 -0.03 14.53
N VAL A 171 -15.11 -0.77 14.87
CA VAL A 171 -14.99 -2.21 14.54
C VAL A 171 -15.59 -3.14 15.61
N VAL A 172 -16.04 -2.62 16.76
CA VAL A 172 -16.65 -3.43 17.84
C VAL A 172 -18.18 -3.27 17.86
N SER A 173 -18.87 -3.61 16.77
CA SER A 173 -20.29 -4.01 16.83
C SER A 173 -20.79 -4.55 15.49
N SER A 174 -20.62 -5.85 15.27
CA SER A 174 -21.52 -6.66 14.42
C SER A 174 -21.49 -8.11 14.86
#